data_AF-A0A0J9BZX3-F1
#
_entry.id   AF-A0A0J9BZX3-F1
#
_cell.length_a   1.000
_cell.length_b   1.000
_cell.length_c   1.000
_cell.angle_alpha   90.00
_cell.angle_beta   90.00
_cell.angle_gamma   90.00
#
_symmetry.space_group_name_H-M   'P 1'
#
loop_
_entity.id
_entity.type
_entity.pdbx_description
1 polymer ?
#
loop_
_entity_poly.entity_id
_entity_poly.type
_entity_poly.pdbx_seq_one_letter_code
_entity_poly.pdbx_strand_id
1 'polypeptide(L)'
;MKSGFGGRTCWGRKQRDRKRAEVKRAKMERAEMERAEVRYAVPWIWCMLLAVSICFLGNGTAYGDVIWTPNDSFYEEHYEDCEYVGRRYYANGSNGYVTVMEQPDTGKIIDHIANGAVFYISMTYDTGRSGTWGVVQYRMDENGSPVMDYGWEDGAAVGWIPMTDLLVVYDGQSFREEHKGELQETDQESMPRVEMPEQGIIYLWQYPGAEDWYNELKIMESDMQFDMIYKDPNGDLWGYCGYYYGNRDFWVNLSDPGQDKGGLGQPEEPTLIQAVSQEELQALPKTGRAEYGLLLPVAGMIILTVALTASLIYVMTRKKGRT
;
A
#
# COMPACT_ATOMS: atom_id res chain seq x y z
N MET A 1 89.32 34.79 66.17
CA MET A 1 88.40 33.86 66.88
C MET A 1 86.97 34.25 66.55
N LYS A 2 86.18 33.28 66.07
CA LYS A 2 84.72 33.09 66.30
C LYS A 2 83.79 34.26 65.90
N SER A 3 82.62 34.14 65.28
CA SER A 3 81.68 33.03 65.08
C SER A 3 80.41 33.64 64.46
N GLY A 4 79.64 32.87 63.68
CA GLY A 4 78.22 33.13 63.38
C GLY A 4 78.00 34.10 62.21
N PHE A 5 77.14 33.83 61.23
CA PHE A 5 75.80 33.29 61.37
C PHE A 5 75.42 32.50 60.09
N GLY A 6 75.42 31.16 60.19
CA GLY A 6 74.65 30.31 59.29
C GLY A 6 73.24 30.15 59.86
N GLY A 7 72.22 30.66 59.17
CA GLY A 7 70.86 30.57 59.69
C GLY A 7 69.79 31.31 58.88
N ARG A 8 69.75 31.18 57.54
CA ARG A 8 68.65 31.79 56.76
C ARG A 8 68.11 31.00 55.56
N THR A 9 68.60 29.79 55.26
CA THR A 9 68.23 29.09 54.00
C THR A 9 67.32 27.87 54.16
N CYS A 10 67.08 27.38 55.38
CA CYS A 10 66.33 26.13 55.59
C CYS A 10 64.81 26.36 55.79
N TRP A 11 64.41 27.43 56.49
CA TRP A 11 63.01 27.67 56.85
C TRP A 11 62.13 28.12 55.66
N GLY A 12 62.65 29.00 54.81
CA GLY A 12 61.93 29.48 53.61
C GLY A 12 61.83 28.45 52.47
N ARG A 13 62.62 27.37 52.50
CA ARG A 13 62.51 26.26 51.54
C ARG A 13 61.34 25.35 51.94
N LYS A 14 61.28 24.96 53.22
CA LYS A 14 60.22 24.14 53.79
C LYS A 14 58.81 24.76 53.67
N GLN A 15 58.68 26.08 53.84
CA GLN A 15 57.40 26.76 53.63
C GLN A 15 56.97 26.82 52.15
N ARG A 16 57.92 26.99 51.21
CA ARG A 16 57.62 26.96 49.78
C ARG A 16 57.21 25.58 49.30
N ASP A 17 57.82 24.53 49.83
CA ASP A 17 57.48 23.16 49.48
C ASP A 17 56.10 22.76 50.02
N ARG A 18 55.73 23.22 51.22
CA ARG A 18 54.36 23.06 51.75
C ARG A 18 53.31 23.76 50.89
N LYS A 19 53.52 25.04 50.54
CA LYS A 19 52.60 25.77 49.64
C LYS A 19 52.49 25.10 48.26
N ARG A 20 53.59 24.60 47.71
CA ARG A 20 53.57 23.85 46.44
C ARG A 20 52.81 22.53 46.55
N ALA A 21 52.91 21.82 47.67
CA ALA A 21 52.18 20.59 47.92
C ALA A 21 50.67 20.87 48.06
N GLU A 22 50.28 21.91 48.79
CA GLU A 22 48.87 22.32 48.94
C GLU A 22 48.26 22.73 47.60
N VAL A 23 48.96 23.53 46.79
CA VAL A 23 48.51 23.92 45.46
C VAL A 23 48.38 22.71 44.52
N LYS A 24 49.31 21.74 44.61
CA LYS A 24 49.20 20.50 43.85
C LYS A 24 47.99 19.66 44.28
N ARG A 25 47.70 19.59 45.58
CA ARG A 25 46.56 18.84 46.12
C ARG A 25 45.23 19.47 45.70
N ALA A 26 45.12 20.80 45.82
CA ALA A 26 43.94 21.52 45.36
C ALA A 26 43.70 21.40 43.84
N LYS A 27 44.78 21.39 43.03
CA LYS A 27 44.65 21.12 41.58
C LYS A 27 44.21 19.68 41.29
N MET A 28 44.67 18.72 42.07
CA MET A 28 44.30 17.31 41.90
C MET A 28 42.83 17.08 42.28
N GLU A 29 42.37 17.63 43.40
CA GLU A 29 40.97 17.57 43.84
C GLU A 29 40.03 18.25 42.83
N ARG A 30 40.42 19.40 42.26
CA ARG A 30 39.63 20.07 41.22
C ARG A 30 39.53 19.23 39.93
N ALA A 31 40.64 18.59 39.53
CA ALA A 31 40.67 17.71 38.36
C ALA A 31 39.97 16.36 38.58
N GLU A 32 39.79 15.93 39.84
CA GLU A 32 38.96 14.77 40.19
C GLU A 32 37.48 15.13 40.20
N MET A 33 37.11 16.31 40.70
CA MET A 33 35.73 16.81 40.63
C MET A 33 35.26 17.02 39.19
N GLU A 34 36.08 17.65 38.34
CA GLU A 34 35.75 17.82 36.90
C GLU A 34 35.62 16.46 36.18
N ARG A 35 36.47 15.48 36.52
CA ARG A 35 36.36 14.12 35.98
C ARG A 35 35.13 13.37 36.49
N ALA A 36 34.71 13.60 37.73
CA ALA A 36 33.50 13.02 38.30
C ALA A 36 32.25 13.60 37.60
N GLU A 37 32.14 14.92 37.44
CA GLU A 37 31.01 15.55 36.74
C GLU A 37 30.86 15.05 35.30
N VAL A 38 31.96 14.90 34.55
CA VAL A 38 31.93 14.31 33.20
C VAL A 38 31.49 12.84 33.24
N ARG A 39 31.91 12.07 34.25
CA ARG A 39 31.53 10.65 34.40
C ARG A 39 30.04 10.45 34.69
N TYR A 40 29.39 11.40 35.37
CA TYR A 40 27.97 11.36 35.67
C TYR A 40 27.10 12.00 34.56
N ALA A 41 27.62 12.91 33.74
CA ALA A 41 26.87 13.53 32.63
C ALA A 41 26.76 12.63 31.39
N VAL A 42 27.79 11.82 31.10
CA VAL A 42 27.84 10.96 29.91
C VAL A 42 26.67 9.95 29.83
N PRO A 43 26.29 9.21 30.90
CA PRO A 43 25.18 8.27 30.85
C PRO A 43 23.82 8.93 30.55
N TRP A 44 23.59 10.14 31.07
CA TRP A 44 22.32 10.87 30.89
C TRP A 44 22.17 11.40 29.47
N ILE A 45 23.28 11.83 28.85
CA ILE A 45 23.32 12.23 27.45
C ILE A 45 23.04 11.01 26.55
N TRP A 46 23.62 9.85 26.85
CA TRP A 46 23.32 8.61 26.13
C TRP A 46 21.87 8.17 26.30
N CYS A 47 21.29 8.27 27.51
CA CYS A 47 19.88 7.96 27.75
C CYS A 47 18.94 8.94 27.02
N MET A 48 19.25 10.25 26.97
CA MET A 48 18.47 11.21 26.20
C MET A 48 18.58 10.96 24.70
N LEU A 49 19.77 10.67 24.17
CA LEU A 49 19.96 10.33 22.75
C LEU A 49 19.22 9.04 22.39
N LEU A 50 19.23 8.03 23.27
CA LEU A 50 18.48 6.79 23.07
C LEU A 50 16.96 7.06 23.08
N ALA A 51 16.47 7.86 24.01
CA ALA A 51 15.05 8.23 24.09
C ALA A 51 14.59 9.01 22.85
N VAL A 52 15.41 9.97 22.39
CA VAL A 52 15.15 10.71 21.14
C VAL A 52 15.16 9.77 19.94
N SER A 53 16.13 8.85 19.83
CA SER A 53 16.14 7.83 18.77
C SER A 53 14.91 6.92 18.81
N ILE A 54 14.43 6.51 19.98
CA ILE A 54 13.19 5.71 20.10
C ILE A 54 11.96 6.52 19.68
N CYS A 55 11.89 7.81 20.03
CA CYS A 55 10.82 8.70 19.57
C CYS A 55 10.83 8.93 18.05
N PHE A 56 11.99 8.89 17.39
CA PHE A 56 12.08 8.96 15.92
C PHE A 56 11.85 7.61 15.21
N LEU A 57 11.99 6.48 15.92
CA LEU A 57 11.73 5.13 15.39
C LEU A 57 10.27 4.67 15.63
N GLY A 58 9.51 5.40 16.45
CA GLY A 58 8.13 5.06 16.83
C GLY A 58 7.05 5.42 15.82
N ASN A 59 7.39 6.05 14.69
CA ASN A 59 6.44 6.30 13.59
C ASN A 59 6.35 5.10 12.64
N GLY A 60 6.35 3.88 13.20
CA GLY A 60 5.94 2.71 12.45
C GLY A 60 4.44 2.81 12.25
N THR A 61 4.02 3.31 11.08
CA THR A 61 2.65 3.11 10.61
C THR A 61 2.39 1.60 10.71
N ALA A 62 1.42 1.21 11.53
CA ALA A 62 1.01 -0.18 11.59
C ALA A 62 0.36 -0.50 10.25
N TYR A 63 1.10 -1.17 9.37
CA TYR A 63 0.54 -1.77 8.17
C TYR A 63 -0.34 -2.92 8.65
N GLY A 64 -1.65 -2.66 8.76
CA GLY A 64 -2.65 -3.71 8.74
C GLY A 64 -2.53 -4.52 7.44
N ASP A 65 -3.24 -5.64 7.40
CA ASP A 65 -3.33 -6.57 6.27
C ASP A 65 -3.10 -5.87 4.91
N VAL A 66 -2.12 -6.36 4.14
CA VAL A 66 -1.64 -5.70 2.91
C VAL A 66 -2.75 -5.82 1.87
N ILE A 67 -3.66 -4.85 1.87
CA ILE A 67 -4.56 -4.60 0.75
C ILE A 67 -3.66 -4.25 -0.43
N TRP A 68 -3.84 -4.94 -1.54
CA TRP A 68 -3.15 -4.62 -2.78
C TRP A 68 -3.38 -3.14 -3.12
N THR A 69 -2.31 -2.39 -3.34
CA THR A 69 -2.34 -0.96 -3.67
C THR A 69 -1.81 -0.73 -5.07
N PRO A 70 -2.48 0.13 -5.88
CA PRO A 70 -2.03 0.43 -7.23
C PRO A 70 -0.67 1.15 -7.20
N ASN A 71 0.19 0.86 -8.18
CA ASN A 71 1.48 1.52 -8.34
C ASN A 71 1.30 2.88 -9.05
N ASP A 72 0.75 3.88 -8.35
CA ASP A 72 0.52 5.22 -8.85
C ASP A 72 0.98 6.31 -7.87
N SER A 73 1.78 7.26 -8.37
CA SER A 73 2.34 8.35 -7.57
C SER A 73 1.27 9.30 -7.03
N PHE A 74 0.17 9.51 -7.76
CA PHE A 74 -0.90 10.38 -7.27
C PHE A 74 -1.66 9.69 -6.13
N TYR A 75 -1.99 8.41 -6.30
CA TYR A 75 -2.53 7.60 -5.21
C TYR A 75 -1.65 7.64 -3.95
N GLU A 76 -0.33 7.44 -4.07
CA GLU A 76 0.59 7.47 -2.91
C GLU A 76 0.58 8.82 -2.19
N GLU A 77 0.52 9.94 -2.93
CA GLU A 77 0.46 11.29 -2.34
C GLU A 77 -0.88 11.58 -1.66
N HIS A 78 -1.98 10.98 -2.16
CA HIS A 78 -3.35 11.25 -1.72
C HIS A 78 -4.01 10.05 -1.01
N TYR A 79 -3.22 9.10 -0.50
CA TYR A 79 -3.71 7.85 0.07
C TYR A 79 -4.74 8.06 1.19
N GLU A 80 -4.52 9.03 2.06
CA GLU A 80 -5.41 9.32 3.21
C GLU A 80 -6.79 9.84 2.79
N ASP A 81 -6.89 10.40 1.58
CA ASP A 81 -8.13 10.91 1.00
C ASP A 81 -8.82 9.88 0.09
N CYS A 82 -8.23 8.69 -0.09
CA CYS A 82 -8.79 7.63 -0.92
C CYS A 82 -9.67 6.67 -0.10
N GLU A 83 -10.79 6.26 -0.68
CA GLU A 83 -11.70 5.27 -0.09
C GLU A 83 -11.55 3.92 -0.81
N TYR A 84 -11.41 2.84 -0.03
CA TYR A 84 -11.37 1.49 -0.57
C TYR A 84 -12.73 1.07 -1.11
N VAL A 85 -12.74 0.53 -2.33
CA VAL A 85 -13.94 -0.01 -2.99
C VAL A 85 -13.76 -1.49 -3.27
N GLY A 86 -12.73 -1.87 -4.02
CA GLY A 86 -12.38 -3.26 -4.29
C GLY A 86 -13.40 -4.04 -5.12
N ARG A 87 -14.00 -3.42 -6.16
CA ARG A 87 -15.08 -4.02 -6.97
C ARG A 87 -14.76 -4.02 -8.46
N ARG A 88 -15.51 -4.82 -9.22
CA ARG A 88 -15.40 -4.89 -10.68
C ARG A 88 -16.43 -3.98 -11.35
N TYR A 89 -16.05 -3.35 -12.45
CA TYR A 89 -16.89 -2.43 -13.21
C TYR A 89 -16.72 -2.63 -14.72
N TYR A 90 -17.82 -2.58 -15.46
CA TYR A 90 -17.82 -2.40 -16.90
C TYR A 90 -17.47 -0.95 -17.26
N ALA A 91 -16.61 -0.79 -18.26
CA ALA A 91 -16.46 0.45 -19.02
C ALA A 91 -17.81 0.78 -19.68
N ASN A 92 -18.39 1.93 -19.35
CA ASN A 92 -19.71 2.32 -19.83
C ASN A 92 -19.83 3.83 -20.04
N GLY A 93 -18.82 4.44 -20.66
CA GLY A 93 -18.79 5.87 -20.92
C GLY A 93 -19.81 6.28 -21.98
N SER A 94 -20.32 7.50 -21.84
CA SER A 94 -21.39 8.04 -22.70
C SER A 94 -21.05 8.10 -24.19
N ASN A 95 -19.77 8.15 -24.54
CA ASN A 95 -19.28 8.20 -25.92
C ASN A 95 -19.03 6.81 -26.53
N GLY A 96 -19.42 5.72 -25.85
CA GLY A 96 -19.09 4.35 -26.28
C GLY A 96 -17.69 3.88 -25.86
N TYR A 97 -17.00 4.69 -25.07
CA TYR A 97 -15.69 4.38 -24.47
C TYR A 97 -15.49 5.17 -23.17
N VAL A 98 -14.55 4.72 -22.35
CA VAL A 98 -14.06 5.43 -21.17
C VAL A 98 -12.67 6.01 -21.43
N THR A 99 -12.38 7.15 -20.81
CA THR A 99 -11.06 7.79 -20.88
C THR A 99 -10.27 7.50 -19.62
N VAL A 100 -9.09 6.90 -19.76
CA VAL A 100 -8.16 6.67 -18.66
C VAL A 100 -7.22 7.86 -18.56
N MET A 101 -7.23 8.54 -17.42
CA MET A 101 -6.37 9.70 -17.15
C MET A 101 -5.20 9.34 -16.26
N GLU A 102 -4.10 10.08 -16.40
CA GLU A 102 -2.92 9.93 -15.52
C GLU A 102 -3.24 10.30 -14.08
N GLN A 103 -4.07 11.32 -13.89
CA GLN A 103 -4.50 11.81 -12.59
C GLN A 103 -5.94 12.33 -12.72
N PRO A 104 -6.75 12.26 -11.66
CA PRO A 104 -8.10 12.81 -11.64
C PRO A 104 -8.13 14.28 -12.11
N ASP A 105 -9.05 14.62 -12.99
CA ASP A 105 -9.33 15.99 -13.47
C ASP A 105 -8.16 16.75 -14.14
N THR A 106 -7.07 16.08 -14.54
CA THR A 106 -5.91 16.76 -15.16
C THR A 106 -5.99 16.92 -16.67
N GLY A 107 -6.85 16.15 -17.34
CA GLY A 107 -6.95 16.11 -18.80
C GLY A 107 -5.76 15.46 -19.50
N LYS A 108 -4.82 14.86 -18.74
CA LYS A 108 -3.72 14.08 -19.29
C LYS A 108 -4.19 12.65 -19.55
N ILE A 109 -4.46 12.34 -20.81
CA ILE A 109 -5.11 11.10 -21.22
C ILE A 109 -4.06 10.03 -21.51
N ILE A 110 -4.10 8.93 -20.76
CA ILE A 110 -3.28 7.74 -21.00
C ILE A 110 -3.91 6.90 -22.10
N ASP A 111 -5.22 6.65 -22.04
CA ASP A 111 -5.89 5.75 -22.97
C ASP A 111 -7.38 6.02 -23.16
N HIS A 112 -7.94 5.38 -24.19
CA HIS A 112 -9.36 5.29 -24.46
C HIS A 112 -9.73 3.82 -24.61
N ILE A 113 -10.71 3.36 -23.84
CA ILE A 113 -11.07 1.95 -23.77
C ILE A 113 -12.54 1.81 -24.16
N ALA A 114 -12.81 0.94 -25.14
CA ALA A 114 -14.16 0.63 -25.58
C ALA A 114 -15.05 0.17 -24.41
N ASN A 115 -16.33 0.52 -24.46
CA ASN A 115 -17.28 0.01 -23.49
C ASN A 115 -17.37 -1.52 -23.50
N GLY A 116 -17.73 -2.11 -22.37
CA GLY A 116 -17.80 -3.56 -22.16
C GLY A 116 -16.54 -4.18 -21.56
N ALA A 117 -15.39 -3.51 -21.63
CA ALA A 117 -14.21 -3.94 -20.88
C ALA A 117 -14.48 -3.95 -19.36
N VAL A 118 -13.95 -4.95 -18.65
CA VAL A 118 -14.12 -5.06 -17.19
C VAL A 118 -12.84 -4.63 -16.48
N PHE A 119 -12.98 -3.74 -15.50
CA PHE A 119 -11.91 -3.23 -14.67
C PHE A 119 -12.13 -3.59 -13.20
N TYR A 120 -11.03 -3.82 -12.49
CA TYR A 120 -11.03 -3.84 -11.03
C TYR A 120 -10.67 -2.44 -10.51
N ILE A 121 -11.56 -1.83 -9.75
CA ILE A 121 -11.34 -0.56 -9.09
C ILE A 121 -11.05 -0.83 -7.62
N SER A 122 -9.80 -0.64 -7.22
CA SER A 122 -9.36 -0.90 -5.84
C SER A 122 -9.76 0.24 -4.91
N MET A 123 -9.53 1.49 -5.34
CA MET A 123 -9.70 2.69 -4.54
C MET A 123 -10.43 3.76 -5.35
N THR A 124 -11.08 4.67 -4.64
CA THR A 124 -11.69 5.86 -5.23
C THR A 124 -11.17 7.13 -4.57
N TYR A 125 -11.18 8.21 -5.33
CA TYR A 125 -10.79 9.54 -4.88
C TYR A 125 -11.85 10.54 -5.33
N ASP A 126 -12.44 11.29 -4.38
CA ASP A 126 -13.36 12.38 -4.69
C ASP A 126 -12.60 13.69 -4.82
N THR A 127 -12.64 14.27 -6.01
CA THR A 127 -12.02 15.58 -6.29
C THR A 127 -12.84 16.74 -5.73
N GLY A 128 -14.10 16.51 -5.34
CA GLY A 128 -15.11 17.50 -4.95
C GLY A 128 -15.61 18.37 -6.10
N ARG A 129 -14.86 18.49 -7.19
CA ARG A 129 -15.19 19.34 -8.36
C ARG A 129 -15.70 18.53 -9.55
N SER A 130 -14.99 17.49 -9.94
CA SER A 130 -15.33 16.61 -11.07
C SER A 130 -15.92 15.28 -10.60
N GLY A 131 -16.17 15.15 -9.30
CA GLY A 131 -16.74 13.97 -8.67
C GLY A 131 -15.70 12.91 -8.32
N THR A 132 -16.19 11.68 -8.16
CA THR A 132 -15.42 10.51 -7.73
C THR A 132 -14.75 9.80 -8.90
N TRP A 133 -13.48 9.46 -8.72
CA TRP A 133 -12.64 8.76 -9.70
C TRP A 133 -12.18 7.43 -9.12
N GLY A 134 -12.21 6.38 -9.93
CA GLY A 134 -11.68 5.06 -9.59
C GLY A 134 -10.30 4.85 -10.19
N VAL A 135 -9.36 4.34 -9.40
CA VAL A 135 -8.04 3.92 -9.90
C VAL A 135 -8.12 2.53 -10.52
N VAL A 136 -7.50 2.39 -11.68
CA VAL A 136 -7.48 1.16 -12.46
C VAL A 136 -6.04 0.79 -12.84
N GLN A 137 -5.76 -0.51 -12.83
CA GLN A 137 -4.50 -1.07 -13.31
C GLN A 137 -4.78 -2.18 -14.32
N TYR A 138 -4.16 -2.09 -15.50
CA TYR A 138 -4.38 -3.04 -16.59
C TYR A 138 -3.16 -3.15 -17.51
N ARG A 139 -3.10 -4.22 -18.29
CA ARG A 139 -2.21 -4.38 -19.44
C ARG A 139 -3.04 -4.53 -20.71
N MET A 140 -2.46 -4.21 -21.86
CA MET A 140 -3.08 -4.55 -23.14
C MET A 140 -2.65 -5.95 -23.57
N ASP A 141 -3.60 -6.76 -24.01
CA ASP A 141 -3.29 -8.02 -24.69
C ASP A 141 -2.81 -7.78 -26.14
N GLU A 142 -2.49 -8.87 -26.85
CA GLU A 142 -2.03 -8.82 -28.24
C GLU A 142 -3.07 -8.22 -29.20
N ASN A 143 -4.35 -8.22 -28.81
CA ASN A 143 -5.46 -7.68 -29.60
C ASN A 143 -5.77 -6.21 -29.23
N GLY A 144 -5.05 -5.63 -28.28
CA GLY A 144 -5.28 -4.28 -27.78
C GLY A 144 -6.49 -4.15 -26.85
N SER A 145 -6.91 -5.24 -26.21
CA SER A 145 -7.94 -5.25 -25.18
C SER A 145 -7.31 -5.16 -23.79
N PRO A 146 -7.90 -4.41 -22.84
CA PRO A 146 -7.39 -4.36 -21.48
C PRO A 146 -7.62 -5.69 -20.77
N VAL A 147 -6.58 -6.19 -20.11
CA VAL A 147 -6.60 -7.33 -19.22
C VAL A 147 -6.16 -6.84 -17.84
N MET A 148 -6.91 -7.25 -16.81
CA MET A 148 -6.59 -6.88 -15.44
C MET A 148 -5.20 -7.38 -15.05
N ASP A 149 -4.40 -6.49 -14.48
CA ASP A 149 -3.05 -6.81 -14.02
C ASP A 149 -2.95 -6.60 -12.51
N TYR A 150 -2.87 -7.72 -11.79
CA TYR A 150 -2.72 -7.76 -10.34
C TYR A 150 -1.25 -7.88 -9.90
N GLY A 151 -0.32 -7.87 -10.86
CA GLY A 151 1.11 -7.98 -10.61
C GLY A 151 1.71 -6.68 -10.08
N TRP A 152 2.78 -6.82 -9.30
CA TRP A 152 3.69 -5.73 -8.93
C TRP A 152 4.77 -5.51 -10.01
N GLU A 153 4.61 -6.15 -11.16
CA GLU A 153 5.58 -6.11 -12.24
C GLU A 153 5.47 -4.79 -13.01
N ASP A 154 6.63 -4.22 -13.33
CA ASP A 154 6.72 -3.06 -14.21
C ASP A 154 6.05 -3.33 -15.57
N GLY A 155 5.25 -2.38 -16.05
CA GLY A 155 4.61 -2.42 -17.37
C GLY A 155 3.08 -2.40 -17.37
N ALA A 156 2.44 -2.44 -16.21
CA ALA A 156 1.01 -2.16 -16.12
C ALA A 156 0.74 -0.67 -16.39
N ALA A 157 -0.29 -0.36 -17.16
CA ALA A 157 -0.87 0.96 -17.19
C ALA A 157 -1.68 1.16 -15.91
N VAL A 158 -1.40 2.25 -15.18
CA VAL A 158 -2.17 2.67 -14.03
C VAL A 158 -2.74 4.06 -14.32
N GLY A 159 -4.02 4.25 -14.05
CA GLY A 159 -4.70 5.52 -14.28
C GLY A 159 -6.03 5.61 -13.58
N TRP A 160 -6.78 6.67 -13.90
CA TRP A 160 -8.00 7.06 -13.21
C TRP A 160 -9.14 7.26 -14.20
N ILE A 161 -10.32 6.74 -13.87
CA ILE A 161 -11.55 6.86 -14.67
C ILE A 161 -12.65 7.48 -13.79
N PRO A 162 -13.48 8.40 -14.30
CA PRO A 162 -14.65 8.88 -13.56
C PRO A 162 -15.57 7.71 -13.21
N MET A 163 -15.99 7.58 -11.96
CA MET A 163 -16.92 6.50 -11.55
C MET A 163 -18.27 6.60 -12.26
N THR A 164 -18.63 7.77 -12.78
CA THR A 164 -19.84 8.00 -13.59
C THR A 164 -19.80 7.34 -14.96
N ASP A 165 -18.60 7.03 -15.48
CA ASP A 165 -18.39 6.34 -16.74
C ASP A 165 -18.25 4.81 -16.56
N LEU A 166 -18.45 4.33 -15.34
CA LEU A 166 -18.33 2.94 -14.95
C LEU A 166 -19.68 2.40 -14.48
N LEU A 167 -19.97 1.15 -14.83
CA LEU A 167 -21.14 0.43 -14.35
C LEU A 167 -20.70 -0.78 -13.54
N VAL A 168 -21.22 -0.94 -12.32
CA VAL A 168 -20.80 -2.04 -11.44
C VAL A 168 -21.14 -3.40 -12.06
N VAL A 169 -20.19 -4.33 -12.02
CA VAL A 169 -20.46 -5.74 -12.30
C VAL A 169 -21.16 -6.31 -11.09
N TYR A 170 -22.34 -6.92 -11.27
CA TYR A 170 -23.13 -7.43 -10.16
C TYR A 170 -22.31 -8.42 -9.31
N ASP A 171 -22.23 -8.15 -8.01
CA ASP A 171 -21.45 -8.90 -7.03
C ASP A 171 -22.22 -9.06 -5.72
N GLY A 172 -21.57 -9.64 -4.71
CA GLY A 172 -22.18 -9.86 -3.38
C GLY A 172 -22.64 -8.58 -2.71
N GLN A 173 -21.95 -7.46 -2.94
CA GLN A 173 -22.38 -6.17 -2.41
C GLN A 173 -23.61 -5.63 -3.12
N SER A 174 -23.69 -5.73 -4.46
CA SER A 174 -24.89 -5.35 -5.22
C SER A 174 -26.12 -6.12 -4.73
N PHE A 175 -25.97 -7.43 -4.52
CA PHE A 175 -27.02 -8.27 -3.97
C PHE A 175 -27.48 -7.80 -2.59
N ARG A 176 -26.54 -7.49 -1.69
CA ARG A 176 -26.90 -7.01 -0.35
C ARG A 176 -27.60 -5.65 -0.36
N GLU A 177 -27.22 -4.77 -1.28
CA GLU A 177 -27.86 -3.46 -1.43
C GLU A 177 -29.30 -3.59 -1.96
N GLU A 178 -29.51 -4.45 -2.96
CA GLU A 178 -30.81 -4.74 -3.55
C GLU A 178 -31.76 -5.43 -2.57
N HIS A 179 -31.29 -6.47 -1.88
CA HIS A 179 -32.08 -7.29 -0.96
C HIS A 179 -32.02 -6.83 0.49
N LYS A 180 -31.52 -5.62 0.77
CA LYS A 180 -31.29 -5.11 2.13
C LYS A 180 -32.50 -5.27 3.08
N GLY A 181 -33.72 -5.16 2.55
CA GLY A 181 -34.96 -5.33 3.33
C GLY A 181 -35.34 -6.77 3.67
N GLU A 182 -34.70 -7.74 3.01
CA GLU A 182 -34.94 -9.18 3.17
C GLU A 182 -33.82 -9.87 3.96
N LEU A 183 -32.66 -9.21 4.07
CA LEU A 183 -31.55 -9.66 4.90
C LEU A 183 -31.88 -9.56 6.38
N GLN A 184 -31.44 -10.55 7.14
CA GLN A 184 -31.54 -10.56 8.60
C GLN A 184 -30.13 -10.69 9.18
N GLU A 185 -29.75 -9.74 10.04
CA GLU A 185 -28.53 -9.85 10.84
C GLU A 185 -28.69 -10.96 11.88
N THR A 186 -27.61 -11.68 12.15
CA THR A 186 -27.57 -12.70 13.20
C THR A 186 -26.70 -12.22 14.37
N ASP A 187 -27.02 -12.69 15.56
CA ASP A 187 -26.16 -12.56 16.73
C ASP A 187 -25.50 -13.91 17.06
N GLN A 188 -24.59 -13.93 18.04
CA GLN A 188 -23.88 -15.15 18.42
C GLN A 188 -24.81 -16.28 18.89
N GLU A 189 -26.03 -15.99 19.37
CA GLU A 189 -26.95 -17.00 19.89
C GLU A 189 -27.84 -17.59 18.78
N SER A 190 -28.15 -16.80 17.75
CA SER A 190 -29.03 -17.15 16.62
C SER A 190 -28.28 -17.52 15.35
N MET A 191 -26.95 -17.38 15.33
CA MET A 191 -26.12 -17.68 14.18
C MET A 191 -26.26 -19.15 13.75
N PRO A 192 -26.67 -19.41 12.50
CA PRO A 192 -26.77 -20.77 12.01
C PRO A 192 -25.38 -21.39 11.86
N ARG A 193 -25.34 -22.72 11.79
CA ARG A 193 -24.11 -23.48 11.53
C ARG A 193 -24.25 -24.23 10.23
N VAL A 194 -23.13 -24.40 9.54
CA VAL A 194 -23.03 -25.30 8.39
C VAL A 194 -22.22 -26.53 8.78
N GLU A 195 -22.65 -27.70 8.33
CA GLU A 195 -21.88 -28.93 8.45
C GLU A 195 -21.38 -29.36 7.07
N MET A 196 -20.28 -30.11 7.06
CA MET A 196 -19.78 -30.68 5.81
C MET A 196 -20.80 -31.66 5.23
N PRO A 197 -21.24 -31.48 3.98
CA PRO A 197 -22.19 -32.40 3.35
C PRO A 197 -21.54 -33.75 3.06
N GLU A 198 -22.34 -34.79 2.81
CA GLU A 198 -21.84 -36.16 2.58
C GLU A 198 -20.82 -36.26 1.43
N GLN A 199 -20.98 -35.41 0.42
CA GLN A 199 -20.06 -35.28 -0.72
C GLN A 199 -18.73 -34.59 -0.40
N GLY A 200 -18.58 -34.01 0.80
CA GLY A 200 -17.33 -33.44 1.31
C GLY A 200 -16.93 -32.11 0.69
N ILE A 201 -17.85 -31.41 0.01
CA ILE A 201 -17.60 -30.11 -0.63
C ILE A 201 -18.72 -29.14 -0.26
N ILE A 202 -18.35 -27.98 0.28
CA ILE A 202 -19.22 -26.82 0.42
C ILE A 202 -18.91 -25.85 -0.72
N TYR A 203 -19.92 -25.43 -1.48
CA TYR A 203 -19.75 -24.41 -2.51
C TYR A 203 -19.94 -23.01 -1.92
N LEU A 204 -19.00 -22.13 -2.21
CA LEU A 204 -19.02 -20.73 -1.80
C LEU A 204 -19.51 -19.89 -2.97
N TRP A 205 -20.54 -19.08 -2.76
CA TRP A 205 -21.21 -18.31 -3.80
C TRP A 205 -20.91 -16.82 -3.63
N GLN A 206 -20.77 -16.08 -4.74
CA GLN A 206 -20.59 -14.63 -4.66
C GLN A 206 -21.86 -13.94 -4.14
N TYR A 207 -23.02 -14.46 -4.51
CA TYR A 207 -24.34 -14.10 -4.01
C TYR A 207 -25.30 -15.28 -4.21
N PRO A 208 -26.41 -15.35 -3.45
CA PRO A 208 -27.47 -16.33 -3.67
C PRO A 208 -27.98 -16.24 -5.11
N GLY A 209 -27.87 -17.33 -5.87
CA GLY A 209 -28.36 -17.39 -7.25
C GLY A 209 -27.34 -17.15 -8.36
N ALA A 210 -26.09 -16.83 -8.03
CA ALA A 210 -25.02 -16.69 -9.03
C ALA A 210 -24.92 -17.93 -9.93
N GLU A 211 -24.55 -17.76 -11.21
CA GLU A 211 -24.44 -18.88 -12.17
C GLU A 211 -23.40 -19.90 -11.71
N ASP A 212 -22.21 -19.39 -11.39
CA ASP A 212 -21.06 -20.14 -10.93
C ASP A 212 -20.77 -19.87 -9.46
N TRP A 213 -20.19 -20.87 -8.80
CA TRP A 213 -19.65 -20.70 -7.46
C TRP A 213 -18.33 -19.91 -7.52
N TYR A 214 -18.10 -19.09 -6.50
CA TYR A 214 -16.87 -18.33 -6.30
C TYR A 214 -15.69 -19.24 -5.96
N ASN A 215 -15.90 -20.22 -5.07
CA ASN A 215 -14.86 -21.17 -4.65
C ASN A 215 -15.45 -22.44 -4.04
N GLU A 216 -14.62 -23.46 -3.81
CA GLU A 216 -14.99 -24.71 -3.17
C GLU A 216 -14.22 -24.89 -1.85
N LEU A 217 -14.92 -25.32 -0.81
CA LEU A 217 -14.29 -25.73 0.44
C LEU A 217 -14.41 -27.24 0.62
N LYS A 218 -13.25 -27.92 0.71
CA LYS A 218 -13.14 -29.38 0.87
C LYS A 218 -12.83 -29.82 2.31
N ILE A 219 -12.40 -28.88 3.14
CA ILE A 219 -12.03 -29.12 4.54
C ILE A 219 -12.50 -27.92 5.35
N MET A 220 -13.20 -28.19 6.46
CA MET A 220 -13.63 -27.16 7.40
C MET A 220 -12.68 -27.18 8.61
N GLU A 221 -11.82 -26.18 8.72
CA GLU A 221 -10.86 -26.03 9.83
C GLU A 221 -11.51 -25.51 11.11
N SER A 222 -12.55 -24.68 10.98
CA SER A 222 -13.34 -24.18 12.10
C SER A 222 -14.79 -23.91 11.68
N ASP A 223 -15.66 -23.71 12.66
CA ASP A 223 -17.02 -23.21 12.39
C ASP A 223 -16.94 -21.88 11.63
N MET A 224 -17.71 -21.75 10.55
CA MET A 224 -17.91 -20.49 9.84
C MET A 224 -18.82 -19.56 10.65
N GLN A 225 -18.57 -18.26 10.57
CA GLN A 225 -19.44 -17.24 11.16
C GLN A 225 -20.30 -16.62 10.07
N PHE A 226 -21.62 -16.66 10.28
CA PHE A 226 -22.61 -16.16 9.34
C PHE A 226 -23.35 -14.97 9.91
N ASP A 227 -22.81 -13.77 9.74
CA ASP A 227 -23.30 -12.54 10.38
C ASP A 227 -24.62 -12.03 9.76
N MET A 228 -24.98 -12.52 8.57
CA MET A 228 -26.25 -12.24 7.93
C MET A 228 -26.82 -13.51 7.30
N ILE A 229 -28.14 -13.57 7.23
CA ILE A 229 -28.87 -14.62 6.53
C ILE A 229 -29.85 -14.02 5.53
N TYR A 230 -30.14 -14.79 4.49
CA TYR A 230 -31.15 -14.49 3.48
C TYR A 230 -31.99 -15.73 3.23
N LYS A 231 -33.31 -15.56 3.12
CA LYS A 231 -34.21 -16.64 2.74
C LYS A 231 -34.71 -16.39 1.34
N ASP A 232 -34.37 -17.28 0.42
CA ASP A 232 -34.70 -17.09 -0.98
C ASP A 232 -36.18 -17.43 -1.32
N PRO A 233 -36.66 -17.08 -2.53
CA PRO A 233 -38.01 -17.39 -2.96
C PRO A 233 -38.36 -18.88 -3.04
N ASN A 234 -37.37 -19.77 -3.19
CA ASN A 234 -37.55 -21.22 -3.17
C ASN A 234 -37.67 -21.75 -1.72
N GLY A 235 -37.29 -20.93 -0.74
CA GLY A 235 -37.36 -21.21 0.68
C GLY A 235 -36.02 -21.65 1.29
N ASP A 236 -34.94 -21.66 0.51
CA ASP A 236 -33.62 -22.03 1.02
C ASP A 236 -33.00 -20.91 1.83
N LEU A 237 -32.26 -21.31 2.87
CA LEU A 237 -31.60 -20.41 3.78
C LEU A 237 -30.14 -20.24 3.36
N TRP A 238 -29.72 -19.00 3.17
CA TRP A 238 -28.38 -18.63 2.80
C TRP A 238 -27.69 -17.90 3.95
N GLY A 239 -26.44 -18.27 4.23
CA GLY A 239 -25.60 -17.62 5.23
C GLY A 239 -24.48 -16.82 4.57
N TYR A 240 -24.34 -15.55 4.94
CA TYR A 240 -23.27 -14.67 4.50
C TYR A 240 -22.07 -14.73 5.44
N CYS A 241 -20.88 -14.94 4.91
CA CYS A 241 -19.63 -14.93 5.66
C CYS A 241 -18.69 -13.85 5.10
N GLY A 242 -18.30 -12.90 5.96
CA GLY A 242 -17.39 -11.83 5.58
C GLY A 242 -15.95 -12.32 5.35
N TYR A 243 -15.48 -13.28 6.14
CA TYR A 243 -14.14 -13.84 6.02
C TYR A 243 -14.05 -15.27 6.58
N TYR A 244 -13.45 -16.17 5.81
CA TYR A 244 -13.07 -17.51 6.26
C TYR A 244 -11.80 -17.99 5.54
N TYR A 245 -10.68 -18.04 6.26
CA TYR A 245 -9.40 -18.60 5.79
C TYR A 245 -8.98 -18.11 4.39
N GLY A 246 -9.07 -16.80 4.15
CA GLY A 246 -8.69 -16.18 2.88
C GLY A 246 -9.83 -16.04 1.86
N ASN A 247 -10.95 -16.74 2.04
CA ASN A 247 -12.18 -16.46 1.32
C ASN A 247 -12.86 -15.25 1.95
N ARG A 248 -13.30 -14.30 1.13
CA ARG A 248 -13.94 -13.06 1.56
C ARG A 248 -15.27 -12.90 0.84
N ASP A 249 -16.21 -12.25 1.53
CA ASP A 249 -17.46 -11.76 0.95
C ASP A 249 -18.23 -12.83 0.16
N PHE A 250 -18.58 -13.94 0.81
CA PHE A 250 -19.25 -15.06 0.16
C PHE A 250 -20.50 -15.54 0.91
N TRP A 251 -21.31 -16.32 0.21
CA TRP A 251 -22.53 -16.93 0.69
C TRP A 251 -22.45 -18.45 0.63
N VAL A 252 -23.15 -19.11 1.54
CA VAL A 252 -23.31 -20.57 1.55
C VAL A 252 -24.80 -20.89 1.64
N ASN A 253 -25.29 -21.81 0.82
CA ASN A 253 -26.62 -22.37 1.00
C ASN A 253 -26.59 -23.28 2.24
N LEU A 254 -27.26 -22.89 3.32
CA LEU A 254 -27.31 -23.63 4.57
C LEU A 254 -28.35 -24.76 4.53
N SER A 255 -29.34 -24.68 3.62
CA SER A 255 -30.29 -25.77 3.37
C SER A 255 -29.64 -26.93 2.60
N ASP A 256 -28.79 -26.61 1.61
CA ASP A 256 -28.01 -27.59 0.83
C ASP A 256 -26.60 -27.07 0.50
N PRO A 257 -25.62 -27.25 1.43
CA PRO A 257 -24.28 -26.69 1.28
C PRO A 257 -23.48 -27.20 0.09
N GLY A 258 -23.84 -28.36 -0.46
CA GLY A 258 -23.16 -28.95 -1.60
C GLY A 258 -23.95 -28.85 -2.91
N GLN A 259 -24.93 -27.94 -2.97
CA GLN A 259 -25.55 -27.54 -4.23
C GLN A 259 -24.50 -26.96 -5.17
N ASP A 260 -24.37 -27.52 -6.37
CA ASP A 260 -23.35 -27.18 -7.38
C ASP A 260 -23.90 -26.30 -8.54
N LYS A 261 -25.13 -25.80 -8.41
CA LYS A 261 -25.81 -25.00 -9.44
C LYS A 261 -26.59 -23.83 -8.84
N GLY A 262 -26.49 -22.64 -9.44
CA GLY A 262 -27.27 -21.47 -9.04
C GLY A 262 -28.78 -21.69 -9.21
N GLY A 263 -29.56 -21.49 -8.13
CA GLY A 263 -30.98 -21.86 -8.08
C GLY A 263 -32.00 -20.73 -8.28
N LEU A 264 -31.57 -19.47 -8.40
CA LEU A 264 -32.47 -18.32 -8.20
C LEU A 264 -32.70 -17.42 -9.43
N GLY A 265 -32.07 -17.75 -10.56
CA GLY A 265 -32.15 -16.92 -11.77
C GLY A 265 -31.14 -15.77 -11.73
N GLN A 266 -30.62 -15.41 -12.90
CA GLN A 266 -29.60 -14.38 -13.02
C GLN A 266 -30.18 -12.98 -12.79
N PRO A 267 -29.42 -12.05 -12.18
CA PRO A 267 -29.76 -10.64 -12.26
C PRO A 267 -29.87 -10.24 -13.74
N GLU A 268 -30.75 -9.27 -14.04
CA GLU A 268 -30.90 -8.76 -15.40
C GLU A 268 -29.54 -8.25 -15.89
N GLU A 269 -29.09 -8.74 -17.06
CA GLU A 269 -27.83 -8.29 -17.62
C GLU A 269 -27.87 -6.77 -17.84
N PRO A 270 -26.86 -6.02 -17.37
CA PRO A 270 -26.87 -4.59 -17.52
C PRO A 270 -26.83 -4.21 -19.00
N THR A 271 -27.69 -3.27 -19.41
CA THR A 271 -27.64 -2.70 -20.76
C THR A 271 -26.47 -1.71 -20.85
N LEU A 272 -25.40 -2.13 -21.53
CA LEU A 272 -24.23 -1.28 -21.78
C LEU A 272 -24.44 -0.38 -23.00
N ILE A 273 -23.86 0.82 -22.94
CA ILE A 273 -23.78 1.73 -24.09
C ILE A 273 -22.87 1.09 -25.13
N GLN A 274 -23.35 1.06 -26.38
CA GLN A 274 -22.64 0.44 -27.49
C GLN A 274 -21.22 0.99 -27.64
N ALA A 275 -20.26 0.07 -27.74
CA ALA A 275 -18.86 0.41 -27.94
C ALA A 275 -18.61 1.04 -29.32
N VAL A 276 -17.72 2.03 -29.36
CA VAL A 276 -17.15 2.57 -30.61
C VAL A 276 -16.21 1.57 -31.27
N SER A 277 -15.88 1.79 -32.55
CA SER A 277 -14.96 0.90 -33.26
C SER A 277 -13.51 1.10 -32.78
N GLN A 278 -12.67 0.10 -33.00
CA GLN A 278 -11.26 0.17 -32.64
C GLN A 278 -10.51 1.25 -33.45
N GLU A 279 -10.90 1.48 -34.70
CA GLU A 279 -10.34 2.53 -35.54
C GLU A 279 -10.66 3.93 -35.00
N GLU A 280 -11.88 4.13 -34.49
CA GLU A 280 -12.29 5.37 -33.86
C GLU A 280 -11.51 5.61 -32.57
N LEU A 281 -11.32 4.58 -31.73
CA LEU A 281 -10.51 4.65 -30.51
C LEU A 281 -9.06 5.03 -30.79
N GLN A 282 -8.44 4.41 -31.79
CA GLN A 282 -7.04 4.67 -32.14
C GLN A 282 -6.81 6.07 -32.71
N ALA A 283 -7.84 6.70 -33.26
CA ALA A 283 -7.77 8.07 -33.78
C ALA A 283 -7.83 9.13 -32.66
N LEU A 284 -8.23 8.76 -31.44
CA LEU A 284 -8.36 9.69 -30.33
C LEU A 284 -6.98 10.11 -29.78
N PRO A 285 -6.82 11.38 -29.39
CA PRO A 285 -5.54 11.87 -28.88
C PRO A 285 -5.23 11.27 -27.49
N LYS A 286 -3.97 10.87 -27.31
CA LYS A 286 -3.36 10.54 -26.01
C LYS A 286 -2.38 11.65 -25.64
N THR A 287 -2.53 12.21 -24.44
CA THR A 287 -1.78 13.41 -23.99
C THR A 287 -1.01 13.18 -22.68
N GLY A 288 -1.25 12.06 -22.01
CA GLY A 288 -0.55 11.58 -20.82
C GLY A 288 0.77 10.89 -21.16
N ARG A 289 1.31 10.11 -20.21
CA ARG A 289 2.71 9.61 -20.24
C ARG A 289 3.12 9.04 -21.60
N ALA A 290 3.98 9.81 -22.28
CA ALA A 290 4.82 9.31 -23.35
C ALA A 290 6.11 8.76 -22.71
N GLU A 291 6.44 7.49 -22.94
CA GLU A 291 7.60 6.79 -22.37
C GLU A 291 8.98 7.43 -22.67
N TYR A 292 9.02 8.51 -23.47
CA TYR A 292 10.24 9.23 -23.81
C TYR A 292 10.87 10.02 -22.65
N GLY A 293 10.19 10.16 -21.50
CA GLY A 293 10.66 10.94 -20.35
C GLY A 293 11.85 10.34 -19.59
N LEU A 294 12.01 9.02 -19.58
CA LEU A 294 13.08 8.33 -18.84
C LEU A 294 14.33 8.05 -19.69
N LEU A 295 14.20 7.96 -21.01
CA LEU A 295 15.34 7.69 -21.90
C LEU A 295 16.34 8.84 -21.96
N LEU A 296 15.87 10.09 -21.88
CA LEU A 296 16.74 11.28 -21.90
C LEU A 296 17.65 11.42 -20.67
N PRO A 297 17.15 11.32 -19.42
CA PRO A 297 18.01 11.36 -18.24
C PRO A 297 18.92 10.12 -18.14
N VAL A 298 18.46 8.93 -18.54
CA VAL A 298 19.29 7.71 -18.56
C VAL A 298 20.40 7.83 -19.61
N ALA A 299 20.11 8.31 -20.83
CA ALA A 299 21.12 8.58 -21.84
C ALA A 299 22.12 9.65 -21.37
N GLY A 300 21.64 10.71 -20.71
CA GLY A 300 22.47 11.73 -20.09
C GLY A 300 23.43 11.17 -19.03
N MET A 301 22.92 10.29 -18.15
CA MET A 301 23.72 9.59 -17.14
C MET A 301 24.78 8.68 -17.77
N ILE A 302 24.43 7.92 -18.81
CA ILE A 302 25.38 7.06 -19.54
C ILE A 302 26.51 7.90 -20.13
N ILE A 303 26.19 9.01 -20.81
CA ILE A 303 27.17 9.91 -21.41
C ILE A 303 28.08 10.54 -20.34
N LEU A 304 27.51 10.97 -19.20
CA LEU A 304 28.27 11.52 -18.08
C LEU A 304 29.26 10.49 -17.51
N THR A 305 28.81 9.25 -17.35
CA THR A 305 29.64 8.17 -16.80
C THR A 305 30.81 7.84 -17.74
N VAL A 306 30.56 7.79 -19.06
CA VAL A 306 31.60 7.58 -20.08
C VAL A 306 32.60 8.74 -20.10
N ALA A 307 32.14 9.99 -20.01
CA ALA A 307 33.01 11.15 -19.98
C ALA A 307 33.91 11.19 -18.73
N LEU A 308 33.36 10.86 -17.56
CA LEU A 308 34.11 10.80 -16.31
C LEU A 308 35.15 9.68 -16.32
N THR A 309 34.79 8.49 -16.80
CA THR A 309 35.72 7.36 -16.92
C THR A 309 36.83 7.63 -17.92
N ALA A 310 36.52 8.18 -19.10
CA ALA A 310 37.53 8.58 -20.08
C ALA A 310 38.49 9.64 -19.52
N SER A 311 37.96 10.63 -18.78
CA SER A 311 38.76 11.68 -18.14
C SER A 311 39.69 11.12 -17.07
N LEU A 312 39.21 10.19 -16.24
CA LEU A 312 40.02 9.50 -15.23
C LEU A 312 41.15 8.69 -15.89
N ILE A 313 40.85 7.92 -16.93
CA ILE A 313 41.86 7.16 -17.70
C ILE A 313 42.92 8.10 -18.29
N TYR A 314 42.49 9.22 -18.89
CA TYR A 314 43.41 10.21 -19.45
C TYR A 314 44.32 10.83 -18.39
N VAL A 315 43.78 11.22 -17.23
CA VAL A 315 44.59 11.78 -16.12
C VAL A 315 45.58 10.75 -15.57
N MET A 316 45.16 9.49 -15.41
CA MET A 316 46.01 8.42 -14.91
C MET A 316 47.15 8.06 -15.88
N THR A 317 46.85 7.97 -17.19
CA THR A 317 47.86 7.70 -18.22
C THR A 317 48.87 8.84 -18.37
N ARG A 318 48.42 10.10 -18.27
CA ARG A 318 49.31 11.27 -18.32
C ARG A 318 50.19 11.42 -17.08
N LYS A 319 49.72 10.97 -15.90
CA LYS A 319 50.55 10.88 -14.69
C LYS A 319 51.62 9.80 -14.77
N LYS A 320 51.34 8.69 -15.46
CA LYS A 320 52.28 7.56 -15.62
C LYS A 320 53.40 7.82 -16.64
N GLY A 321 53.19 8.75 -17.59
CA GLY A 321 54.22 9.19 -18.53
C GLY A 321 55.13 10.31 -18.03
N ARG A 322 55.06 10.67 -16.74
CA ARG A 322 55.79 11.79 -16.12
C ARG A 322 56.77 11.35 -15.02
N THR A 323 57.07 10.06 -14.93
CA THR A 323 58.13 9.48 -14.10
C THR A 323 59.29 9.02 -14.95
#